data_AF-A0A7R9AI80-F1
#
_entry.id   AF-A0A7R9AI80-F1
#
_cell.length_a   1.000
_cell.length_b   1.000
_cell.length_c   1.000
_cell.angle_alpha   90.00
_cell.angle_beta   90.00
_cell.angle_gamma   90.00
#
_symmetry.space_group_name_H-M   'P 1'
#
loop_
_entity.id
_entity.type
_entity.pdbx_description
1 polymer ?
#
loop_
_entity_poly.entity_id
_entity_poly.type
_entity_poly.pdbx_seq_one_letter_code
_entity_poly.pdbx_strand_id
1 'polypeptide(L)'
;MGAVSPVPFADAAFMQKVEELVVKPTLAGLQAEGIHYVGFIFIGLMNDNGNPMVIEYNARMGDPETEVVLPRIKTDMVRLLQAAADGKLDKIKISVNPKSAVTTMVVAGGYPEEYKKGDLMEIPEADKDTIVFHAGTKSTDSGVVTNGG
;
A
#
# COMPACT_ATOMS: atom_id res chain seq x y z
N MET A 1 -6.87 12.81 -0.52
CA MET A 1 -5.79 11.86 -0.90
C MET A 1 -6.43 10.53 -1.28
N GLY A 2 -5.80 9.71 -2.12
CA GLY A 2 -6.33 8.41 -2.53
C GLY A 2 -5.28 7.64 -3.33
N ALA A 3 -5.58 6.37 -3.60
CA ALA A 3 -4.70 5.48 -4.37
C ALA A 3 -5.52 4.62 -5.34
N VAL A 4 -4.86 4.05 -6.35
CA VAL A 4 -5.45 3.13 -7.32
C VAL A 4 -4.48 2.00 -7.65
N SER A 5 -5.01 0.80 -7.86
CA SER A 5 -4.21 -0.37 -8.23
C SER A 5 -5.01 -1.28 -9.17
N PRO A 6 -4.48 -1.74 -10.32
CA PRO A 6 -3.17 -1.38 -10.86
C PRO A 6 -3.21 0.03 -11.49
N VAL A 7 -2.02 0.60 -11.76
CA VAL A 7 -1.90 1.90 -12.42
C VAL A 7 -1.88 1.70 -13.94
N PRO A 8 -2.79 2.33 -14.73
CA PRO A 8 -2.94 2.04 -16.16
C PRO A 8 -1.69 2.24 -17.03
N PHE A 9 -0.81 3.19 -16.68
CA PHE A 9 0.40 3.46 -17.47
C PHE A 9 1.56 2.51 -17.14
N ALA A 10 1.49 1.77 -16.04
CA ALA A 10 2.54 0.84 -15.61
C ALA A 10 2.36 -0.50 -16.34
N ASP A 11 2.55 -0.45 -17.66
CA ASP A 11 2.45 -1.61 -18.53
C ASP A 11 3.60 -2.61 -18.32
N ALA A 12 3.57 -3.74 -19.03
CA ALA A 12 4.58 -4.78 -18.89
C ALA A 12 6.00 -4.28 -19.24
N ALA A 13 6.13 -3.36 -20.19
CA ALA A 13 7.43 -2.82 -20.61
C ALA A 13 8.01 -1.89 -19.54
N PHE A 14 7.18 -1.01 -18.97
CA PHE A 14 7.58 -0.16 -17.85
C PHE A 14 7.92 -1.00 -16.61
N MET A 15 7.10 -1.98 -16.26
CA MET A 15 7.34 -2.85 -15.12
C MET A 15 8.62 -3.70 -15.27
N GLN A 16 8.96 -4.13 -16.48
CA GLN A 16 10.23 -4.80 -16.74
C GLN A 16 11.41 -3.85 -16.47
N LYS A 17 11.33 -2.59 -16.89
CA LYS A 17 12.37 -1.60 -16.56
C LYS A 17 12.47 -1.36 -15.06
N VAL A 18 11.33 -1.28 -14.35
CA VAL A 18 11.31 -1.15 -12.88
C VAL A 18 12.04 -2.32 -12.23
N GLU A 19 11.79 -3.55 -12.69
CA GLU A 19 12.46 -4.73 -12.14
C GLU A 19 13.98 -4.70 -12.36
N GLU A 20 14.42 -4.46 -13.61
CA GLU A 20 15.83 -4.52 -13.99
C GLU A 20 16.65 -3.33 -13.48
N LEU A 21 16.11 -2.13 -13.51
CA LEU A 21 16.85 -0.90 -13.19
C LEU A 21 16.73 -0.50 -11.73
N VAL A 22 15.73 -1.02 -11.01
CA VAL A 22 15.44 -0.60 -9.63
C VAL A 22 15.39 -1.77 -8.66
N VAL A 23 14.48 -2.72 -8.85
CA VAL A 23 14.26 -3.81 -7.87
C VAL A 23 15.50 -4.69 -7.72
N LYS A 24 16.02 -5.24 -8.83
CA LYS A 24 17.20 -6.13 -8.79
C LYS A 24 18.45 -5.42 -8.27
N PRO A 25 18.81 -4.20 -8.72
CA PRO A 25 19.94 -3.47 -8.16
C PRO A 25 19.80 -3.16 -6.66
N THR A 26 18.59 -2.82 -6.19
CA THR A 26 18.32 -2.60 -4.77
C THR A 26 18.63 -3.85 -3.95
N LEU A 27 18.11 -5.00 -4.37
CA LEU A 27 18.34 -6.27 -3.67
C LEU A 27 19.82 -6.70 -3.72
N ALA A 28 20.49 -6.50 -4.86
CA ALA A 28 21.92 -6.77 -5.01
C ALA A 28 22.78 -5.88 -4.10
N GLY A 29 22.43 -4.60 -3.96
CA GLY A 29 23.09 -3.67 -3.03
C GLY A 29 22.96 -4.10 -1.58
N LEU A 30 21.73 -4.42 -1.13
CA LEU A 30 21.50 -4.95 0.22
C LEU A 30 22.33 -6.22 0.49
N GLN A 31 22.39 -7.12 -0.50
CA GLN A 31 23.19 -8.34 -0.38
C GLN A 31 24.70 -8.06 -0.31
N ALA A 32 25.20 -7.15 -1.15
CA ALA A 32 26.61 -6.78 -1.17
C ALA A 32 27.07 -6.12 0.14
N GLU A 33 26.18 -5.37 0.79
CA GLU A 33 26.42 -4.76 2.10
C GLU A 33 26.16 -5.70 3.29
N GLY A 34 25.71 -6.94 3.02
CA GLY A 34 25.38 -7.91 4.06
C GLY A 34 24.15 -7.54 4.89
N ILE A 35 23.28 -6.68 4.35
CA ILE A 35 22.04 -6.26 5.01
C ILE A 35 20.98 -7.33 4.78
N HIS A 36 20.64 -8.06 5.85
CA HIS A 36 19.53 -9.01 5.83
C HIS A 36 18.19 -8.26 6.01
N TYR A 37 17.48 -8.01 4.91
CA TYR A 37 16.19 -7.35 4.91
C TYR A 37 15.04 -8.36 4.72
N VAL A 38 14.06 -8.34 5.64
CA VAL A 38 12.82 -9.13 5.54
C VAL A 38 11.65 -8.19 5.82
N GLY A 39 10.76 -8.06 4.83
CA GLY A 39 9.59 -7.20 4.93
C GLY A 39 9.18 -6.61 3.59
N PHE A 40 8.51 -5.47 3.63
CA PHE A 40 8.11 -4.73 2.43
C PHE A 40 9.15 -3.66 2.11
N ILE A 41 9.61 -3.62 0.86
CA ILE A 41 10.35 -2.49 0.31
C ILE A 41 9.38 -1.75 -0.59
N PHE A 42 8.90 -0.60 -0.13
CA PHE A 42 8.13 0.31 -0.96
C PHE A 42 9.09 1.24 -1.70
N ILE A 43 8.92 1.36 -3.01
CA ILE A 43 9.79 2.15 -3.88
C ILE A 43 8.95 3.24 -4.53
N GLY A 44 9.15 4.48 -4.11
CA GLY A 44 8.53 5.64 -4.72
C GLY A 44 9.19 5.94 -6.05
N LEU A 45 8.43 5.91 -7.14
CA LEU A 45 8.94 6.04 -8.51
C LEU A 45 8.34 7.26 -9.22
N MET A 46 9.18 7.96 -9.98
CA MET A 46 8.78 8.89 -11.02
C MET A 46 8.92 8.22 -12.39
N ASN A 47 7.93 8.39 -13.26
CA ASN A 47 8.06 8.03 -14.66
C ASN A 47 8.65 9.22 -15.44
N ASP A 48 9.93 9.13 -15.78
CA ASP A 48 10.62 10.09 -16.64
C ASP A 48 10.69 9.56 -18.07
N ASN A 49 9.77 10.01 -18.91
CA ASN A 49 9.73 9.66 -20.34
C ASN A 49 9.78 8.14 -20.61
N GLY A 50 9.10 7.35 -19.79
CA GLY A 50 9.05 5.89 -19.87
C GLY A 50 10.20 5.19 -19.14
N ASN A 51 11.03 5.90 -18.37
CA ASN A 51 12.06 5.32 -17.51
C ASN A 51 11.72 5.53 -16.03
N PRO A 52 11.91 4.51 -15.18
CA PRO A 52 11.66 4.65 -13.75
C PRO A 52 12.83 5.36 -13.06
N MET A 53 12.53 6.40 -12.29
CA MET A 53 13.48 7.09 -11.42
C MET A 53 13.03 6.94 -9.98
N VAL A 54 13.93 6.51 -9.10
CA VAL A 54 13.62 6.37 -7.67
C VAL A 54 13.59 7.75 -7.01
N ILE A 55 12.49 8.05 -6.34
CA ILE A 55 12.32 9.25 -5.51
C ILE A 55 12.73 8.92 -4.07
N GLU A 56 12.23 7.80 -3.55
CA GLU A 56 12.39 7.42 -2.15
C GLU A 56 12.20 5.90 -1.94
N TYR A 57 12.70 5.42 -0.80
CA TYR A 57 12.42 4.10 -0.27
C TYR A 57 11.68 4.22 1.06
N ASN A 58 10.69 3.36 1.27
CA ASN A 58 10.03 3.19 2.56
C ASN A 58 10.12 1.71 2.99
N ALA A 59 10.36 1.49 4.28
CA ALA A 59 10.55 0.14 4.85
C ALA A 59 9.24 -0.55 5.30
N ARG A 60 8.10 -0.12 4.74
CA ARG A 60 6.75 -0.55 5.09
C ARG A 60 5.81 -0.32 3.91
N MET A 61 4.61 -0.90 3.96
CA MET A 61 3.57 -0.58 2.97
C MET A 61 3.08 0.88 3.11
N GLY A 62 2.66 1.49 2.01
CA GLY A 62 2.14 2.86 1.99
C GLY A 62 0.72 2.98 2.55
N ASP A 63 0.36 4.18 2.98
CA ASP A 63 -1.02 4.57 3.33
C ASP A 63 -1.33 5.83 2.48
N PRO A 64 -2.30 5.80 1.56
CA PRO A 64 -3.36 4.79 1.42
C PRO A 64 -3.11 3.69 0.36
N GLU A 65 -1.87 3.40 -0.03
CA GLU A 65 -1.59 2.39 -1.06
C GLU A 65 -1.94 0.95 -0.64
N THR A 66 -1.84 0.65 0.65
CA THR A 66 -2.16 -0.67 1.22
C THR A 66 -3.62 -1.04 0.96
N GLU A 67 -4.52 -0.07 1.08
CA GLU A 67 -5.98 -0.18 0.96
C GLU A 67 -6.41 -0.56 -0.46
N VAL A 68 -5.55 -0.39 -1.46
CA VAL A 68 -5.82 -0.81 -2.85
C VAL A 68 -4.96 -1.98 -3.31
N VAL A 69 -3.79 -2.20 -2.70
CA VAL A 69 -2.93 -3.35 -3.02
C VAL A 69 -3.43 -4.62 -2.35
N LEU A 70 -3.71 -4.57 -1.05
CA LEU A 70 -4.04 -5.77 -0.28
C LEU A 70 -5.34 -6.46 -0.72
N PRO A 71 -6.46 -5.75 -0.99
CA PRO A 71 -7.68 -6.39 -1.47
C PRO A 71 -7.53 -7.12 -2.80
N ARG A 72 -6.46 -6.82 -3.56
CA ARG A 72 -6.15 -7.49 -4.82
C ARG A 72 -5.31 -8.74 -4.62
N ILE A 73 -4.70 -8.98 -3.46
CA ILE A 73 -3.93 -10.19 -3.20
C ILE A 73 -4.89 -11.32 -2.81
N LYS A 74 -4.98 -12.37 -3.64
CA LYS A 74 -5.83 -13.55 -3.39
C LYS A 74 -5.14 -14.59 -2.52
N THR A 75 -3.81 -14.61 -2.52
CA THR A 75 -3.05 -15.51 -1.66
C THR A 75 -3.21 -15.08 -0.21
N ASP A 76 -3.37 -16.05 0.69
CA ASP A 76 -3.46 -15.81 2.13
C ASP A 76 -2.25 -14.99 2.63
N MET A 77 -2.54 -13.82 3.20
CA MET A 77 -1.54 -12.88 3.69
C MET A 77 -0.73 -13.47 4.85
N VAL A 78 -1.35 -14.20 5.78
CA VAL A 78 -0.64 -14.79 6.92
C VAL A 78 0.39 -15.79 6.41
N ARG A 79 0.01 -16.58 5.39
CA ARG A 79 0.92 -17.53 4.73
C ARG A 79 2.10 -16.83 4.05
N LEU A 80 1.87 -15.69 3.40
CA LEU A 80 2.94 -14.89 2.77
C LEU A 80 3.91 -14.34 3.81
N LEU A 81 3.39 -13.74 4.88
CA LEU A 81 4.20 -13.19 5.97
C LEU A 81 5.01 -14.28 6.68
N GLN A 82 4.41 -15.44 6.96
CA GLN A 82 5.11 -16.58 7.55
C GLN A 82 6.24 -17.08 6.64
N ALA A 83 5.99 -17.23 5.34
CA ALA A 83 7.03 -17.68 4.41
C ALA A 83 8.15 -16.65 4.24
N ALA A 84 7.84 -15.35 4.30
CA ALA A 84 8.86 -14.32 4.32
C ALA A 84 9.74 -14.43 5.58
N ALA A 85 9.13 -14.57 6.76
CA ALA A 85 9.84 -14.75 8.03
C ALA A 85 10.71 -16.02 8.03
N ASP A 86 10.26 -17.10 7.39
CA ASP A 86 11.00 -18.37 7.28
C ASP A 86 12.05 -18.39 6.16
N GLY A 87 12.19 -17.32 5.37
CA GLY A 87 13.10 -17.28 4.21
C GLY A 87 12.69 -18.22 3.07
N LYS A 88 11.40 -18.51 2.94
CA LYS A 88 10.80 -19.45 1.96
C LYS A 88 9.80 -18.78 1.02
N LEU A 89 9.87 -17.46 0.89
CA LEU A 89 8.95 -16.71 0.03
C LEU A 89 9.03 -17.14 -1.44
N ASP A 90 10.21 -17.57 -1.90
CA ASP A 90 10.44 -18.16 -3.22
C ASP A 90 9.63 -19.45 -3.48
N LYS A 91 9.12 -20.10 -2.43
CA LYS A 91 8.27 -21.30 -2.52
C LYS A 91 6.79 -20.99 -2.62
N ILE A 92 6.38 -19.72 -2.56
CA ILE A 92 4.98 -19.31 -2.65
C ILE A 92 4.72 -18.58 -3.96
N LYS A 93 3.69 -19.03 -4.69
CA LYS A 93 3.15 -18.29 -5.82
C LYS A 93 2.10 -17.28 -5.33
N ILE A 94 2.35 -15.99 -5.55
CA ILE A 94 1.38 -14.93 -5.27
C ILE A 94 0.33 -14.92 -6.39
N SER A 95 -0.95 -14.93 -6.01
CA SER A 95 -2.09 -14.78 -6.92
C SER A 95 -2.71 -13.41 -6.70
N VAL A 96 -2.97 -12.69 -7.80
CA VAL A 96 -3.50 -11.32 -7.78
C VAL A 96 -4.84 -11.28 -8.53
N ASN A 97 -5.78 -10.51 -8.02
CA ASN A 97 -7.06 -10.21 -8.65
C ASN A 97 -6.85 -9.21 -9.81
N PRO A 98 -7.31 -9.52 -11.03
CA PRO A 98 -7.19 -8.59 -12.15
C PRO A 98 -8.10 -7.37 -12.03
N LYS A 99 -9.11 -7.39 -11.14
CA LYS A 99 -9.93 -6.22 -10.85
C LYS A 99 -9.08 -5.06 -10.33
N SER A 100 -9.50 -3.85 -10.67
CA SER A 100 -8.94 -2.63 -10.10
C SER A 100 -9.57 -2.34 -8.74
N ALA A 101 -8.78 -1.74 -7.85
CA ALA A 101 -9.23 -1.16 -6.60
C ALA A 101 -8.87 0.33 -6.58
N VAL A 102 -9.75 1.14 -6.01
CA VAL A 102 -9.55 2.58 -5.80
C VAL A 102 -9.94 2.90 -4.37
N THR A 103 -9.18 3.78 -3.73
CA THR A 103 -9.49 4.28 -2.38
C THR A 103 -9.47 5.81 -2.39
N THR A 104 -10.33 6.39 -1.56
CA THR A 104 -10.38 7.82 -1.30
C THR A 104 -10.42 8.04 0.20
N MET A 105 -9.50 8.86 0.69
CA MET A 105 -9.43 9.23 2.09
C MET A 105 -10.45 10.33 2.39
N VAL A 106 -11.32 10.08 3.35
CA VAL A 106 -12.18 11.10 3.97
C VAL A 106 -11.41 11.67 5.16
N VAL A 107 -11.13 12.97 5.13
CA VAL A 107 -10.29 13.65 6.13
C VAL A 107 -11.07 14.75 6.84
N ALA A 108 -10.65 15.07 8.07
CA ALA A 108 -11.21 16.19 8.82
C ALA A 108 -10.94 17.53 8.13
N GLY A 109 -11.86 18.47 8.26
CA GLY A 109 -11.67 19.83 7.76
C GLY A 109 -10.46 20.50 8.40
N GLY A 110 -9.55 21.02 7.58
CA GLY A 110 -8.28 21.63 8.01
C GLY A 110 -7.03 20.80 7.67
N TYR A 111 -7.17 19.50 7.40
CA TYR A 111 -6.04 18.66 6.97
C TYR A 111 -5.32 19.24 5.74
N PRO A 112 -3.97 19.24 5.69
CA PRO A 112 -3.02 18.60 6.62
C PRO A 112 -2.61 19.45 7.83
N GLU A 113 -3.18 20.64 7.99
CA GLU A 113 -2.83 21.59 9.04
C GLU A 113 -3.61 21.29 10.35
N GLU A 114 -3.95 22.32 11.11
CA GLU A 114 -4.79 22.15 12.30
C GLU A 114 -6.22 21.73 11.93
N TYR A 115 -6.71 20.67 12.56
CA TYR A 115 -8.05 20.15 12.37
C TYR A 115 -8.69 19.79 13.72
N LYS A 116 -10.03 19.84 13.76
CA LYS A 116 -10.80 19.47 14.95
C LYS A 116 -10.97 17.96 15.06
N LYS A 117 -11.11 17.48 16.30
CA LYS A 117 -11.45 16.10 16.65
C LYS A 117 -12.82 16.09 17.34
N GLY A 118 -13.49 14.94 17.32
CA GLY A 118 -14.75 14.70 18.01
C GLY A 118 -16.01 14.90 17.16
N ASP A 119 -15.86 15.15 15.86
CA ASP A 119 -17.01 15.26 14.96
C ASP A 119 -17.63 13.88 14.78
N LEU A 120 -18.93 13.76 15.05
CA LEU A 120 -19.68 12.52 14.86
C LEU A 120 -19.76 12.20 13.37
N MET A 121 -19.42 10.95 13.02
CA MET A 121 -19.43 10.47 11.65
C MET A 121 -20.61 9.53 11.43
N GLU A 122 -21.31 9.74 10.32
CA GLU A 122 -22.24 8.76 9.77
C GLU A 122 -21.48 7.93 8.72
N ILE A 123 -21.24 6.66 9.04
CA ILE A 123 -20.53 5.74 8.15
C ILE A 123 -21.59 4.88 7.45
N PRO A 124 -21.73 4.98 6.13
CA PRO A 124 -22.72 4.20 5.41
C PRO A 124 -22.38 2.71 5.51
N GLU A 125 -23.42 1.88 5.47
CA GLU A 125 -23.24 0.44 5.39
C GLU A 125 -22.52 0.09 4.08
N ALA A 126 -21.39 -0.63 4.19
CA ALA A 126 -20.60 -1.01 3.03
C ALA A 126 -21.34 -2.10 2.24
N ASP A 127 -21.43 -1.94 0.92
CA ASP A 127 -21.89 -3.02 0.04
C ASP A 127 -20.79 -4.07 -0.17
N LYS A 128 -21.10 -5.12 -0.93
CA LYS A 128 -20.17 -6.24 -1.20
C LYS A 128 -18.89 -5.85 -1.95
N ASP A 129 -18.86 -4.70 -2.62
CA ASP A 129 -17.74 -4.24 -3.45
C ASP A 129 -17.03 -3.03 -2.80
N THR A 130 -17.46 -2.64 -1.59
CA THR A 130 -16.93 -1.53 -0.80
C THR A 130 -16.27 -2.06 0.47
N ILE A 131 -15.11 -1.51 0.80
CA ILE A 131 -14.42 -1.78 2.07
C ILE A 131 -14.18 -0.46 2.77
N VAL A 132 -14.61 -0.35 4.02
CA VAL A 132 -14.38 0.83 4.86
C VAL A 132 -13.20 0.54 5.79
N PHE A 133 -12.10 1.25 5.57
CA PHE A 133 -10.93 1.23 6.46
C PHE A 133 -10.97 2.44 7.39
N HIS A 134 -10.93 2.18 8.69
CA HIS A 134 -10.84 3.24 9.69
C HIS A 134 -9.37 3.60 9.96
N ALA A 135 -9.03 4.87 9.75
CA ALA A 135 -7.76 5.44 10.21
C ALA A 135 -7.94 6.12 11.57
N GLY A 136 -7.89 7.45 11.62
CA GLY A 136 -8.00 8.25 12.84
C GLY A 136 -9.43 8.40 13.38
N THR A 137 -10.03 7.33 13.89
CA THR A 137 -11.40 7.31 14.44
C THR A 137 -11.46 6.77 15.87
N LYS A 138 -12.52 7.10 16.61
CA LYS A 138 -12.74 6.59 17.97
C LYS A 138 -14.21 6.21 18.17
N SER A 139 -14.45 5.04 18.77
CA SER A 139 -15.78 4.64 19.23
C SER A 139 -16.13 5.32 20.55
N THR A 140 -17.36 5.82 20.64
CA THR A 140 -17.95 6.46 21.82
C THR A 140 -19.38 5.96 22.02
N ASP A 141 -20.01 6.29 23.15
CA ASP A 141 -21.41 5.93 23.42
C ASP A 141 -22.38 6.55 22.39
N SER A 142 -22.01 7.67 21.78
CA SER A 142 -22.77 8.35 20.74
C SER A 142 -22.50 7.85 19.30
N GLY A 143 -21.54 6.93 19.12
CA GLY A 143 -21.12 6.44 17.80
C GLY A 143 -19.63 6.67 17.52
N VAL A 144 -19.25 6.63 16.24
CA VAL A 144 -17.85 6.81 15.81
C VAL A 144 -17.58 8.29 15.55
N VAL A 145 -16.50 8.82 16.13
CA VAL A 145 -16.09 10.22 15.96
C VAL A 145 -14.71 10.34 15.30
N THR A 146 -14.42 11.49 14.68
CA THR A 146 -13.08 11.84 14.22
C THR A 146 -12.13 11.92 15.42
N ASN A 147 -10.93 11.34 15.31
CA ASN A 147 -9.96 11.35 16.41
C ASN A 147 -8.52 11.62 15.96
N GLY A 148 -8.29 11.80 14.65
CA GLY A 148 -6.96 11.95 14.08
C GLY A 148 -6.08 10.72 14.31
N GLY A 149 -4.85 10.82 13.80
CA GLY A 149 -3.73 9.95 14.22
C GLY A 149 -3.14 10.44 15.53
#